data_AF-A0A7W0WG65-F1
#
_entry.id   AF-A0A7W0WG65-F1
#
_cell.length_a   1.000
_cell.length_b   1.000
_cell.length_c   1.000
_cell.angle_alpha   90.00
_cell.angle_beta   90.00
_cell.angle_gamma   90.00
#
_symmetry.space_group_name_H-M   'P 1'
#
loop_
_entity.id
_entity.type
_entity.pdbx_description
1 polymer ?
#
loop_
_entity_poly.entity_id
_entity_poly.type
_entity_poly.pdbx_seq_one_letter_code
_entity_poly.pdbx_strand_id
1 'polypeptide(L)' 'MGENRRTTYRISEAARELGISAEWLRVGERRGYFPPAPRDRNGHRYYTEEDVKRMREGRSRQSRRRRPGTKRG' A
#
# COMPACT_ATOMS: atom_id res chain seq x y z
N MET A 1 9.77 -16.66 17.21
CA MET A 1 8.30 -16.76 17.13
C MET A 1 7.87 -16.18 15.79
N GLY A 2 7.78 -17.00 14.75
CA GLY A 2 7.33 -16.58 13.43
C GLY A 2 5.87 -16.92 13.26
N GLU A 3 4.98 -15.98 13.57
CA GLU A 3 3.56 -16.18 13.31
C GLU A 3 3.31 -16.02 11.82
N ASN A 4 3.17 -17.16 11.13
CA ASN A 4 2.63 -17.24 9.78
C ASN A 4 1.11 -16.99 9.79
N ARG A 5 0.70 -15.88 10.43
CA ARG A 5 -0.66 -15.35 10.30
C ARG A 5 -0.75 -14.74 8.91
N ARG A 6 -1.86 -14.96 8.20
CA ARG A 6 -2.16 -14.22 6.97
C ARG A 6 -2.31 -12.75 7.37
N THR A 7 -1.19 -12.03 7.41
CA THR A 7 -1.13 -10.68 7.96
C THR A 7 -1.89 -9.79 7.01
N THR A 8 -3.04 -9.33 7.48
CA THR A 8 -3.85 -8.34 6.79
C THR A 8 -3.52 -6.99 7.41
N TYR A 9 -3.04 -6.09 6.57
CA TYR A 9 -2.64 -4.75 6.94
C TYR A 9 -3.81 -3.80 6.73
N ARG A 10 -3.99 -2.86 7.65
CA ARG A 10 -4.79 -1.67 7.35
C ARG A 10 -4.02 -0.74 6.44
N ILE A 11 -4.71 0.22 5.82
CA ILE A 11 -4.08 1.19 4.90
C ILE A 11 -2.90 1.94 5.51
N SER A 12 -2.95 2.26 6.81
CA SER A 12 -1.85 2.92 7.52
C SER A 12 -0.64 2.00 7.70
N GLU A 13 -0.87 0.71 7.93
CA GLU A 13 0.19 -0.27 8.11
C GLU A 13 0.84 -0.64 6.78
N ALA A 14 0.03 -0.89 5.75
CA ALA A 14 0.52 -1.08 4.38
C ALA A 14 1.36 0.12 3.92
N ALA A 15 0.93 1.34 4.24
CA ALA A 15 1.70 2.55 3.91
C ALA A 15 3.05 2.61 4.65
N ARG A 16 3.11 2.22 5.93
CA ARG A 16 4.37 2.11 6.68
C ARG A 16 5.30 1.07 6.06
N GLU A 17 4.78 -0.10 5.73
CA GLU A 17 5.54 -1.17 5.05
C GLU A 17 6.05 -0.76 3.67
N LEU A 18 5.32 0.09 2.97
CA LEU A 18 5.70 0.64 1.67
C LEU A 18 6.61 1.87 1.77
N GLY A 19 6.80 2.44 2.97
CA GLY A 19 7.56 3.67 3.19
C GLY A 19 6.92 4.89 2.53
N ILE A 20 5.59 4.94 2.48
CA ILE A 20 4.79 6.02 1.88
C ILE A 20 3.78 6.56 2.89
N SER A 21 3.20 7.73 2.60
CA SER A 21 2.06 8.22 3.38
C SER A 21 0.79 7.44 3.02
N ALA A 22 -0.06 7.16 4.02
CA ALA A 22 -1.36 6.53 3.81
C ALA A 22 -2.25 7.34 2.85
N GLU A 23 -2.11 8.66 2.83
CA GLU A 23 -2.79 9.50 1.83
C GLU A 23 -2.29 9.23 0.42
N TRP A 24 -0.98 9.07 0.24
CA TRP A 24 -0.41 8.75 -1.06
C TRP A 24 -0.85 7.37 -1.55
N LEU A 25 -0.98 6.40 -0.64
CA LEU A 25 -1.56 5.08 -0.94
C LEU A 25 -3.02 5.21 -1.43
N ARG A 26 -3.86 6.00 -0.73
CA ARG A 26 -5.26 6.27 -1.14
C ARG A 26 -5.35 6.94 -2.51
N VAL A 27 -4.51 7.95 -2.76
CA VAL A 27 -4.45 8.64 -4.05
C VAL A 27 -3.98 7.69 -5.13
N GLY A 28 -2.99 6.85 -4.82
CA GLY A 28 -2.46 5.83 -5.70
C GLY A 28 -3.52 4.85 -6.16
N GLU A 29 -4.32 4.31 -5.23
CA GLU A 29 -5.47 3.46 -5.55
C GLU A 29 -6.49 4.16 -6.44
N ARG A 30 -6.87 5.41 -6.10
CA ARG A 30 -7.84 6.18 -6.92
C ARG A 30 -7.36 6.46 -8.33
N ARG A 31 -6.05 6.60 -8.51
CA ARG A 31 -5.41 6.84 -9.81
C ARG A 31 -5.04 5.56 -10.55
N GLY A 32 -5.30 4.38 -9.97
CA GLY A 32 -4.95 3.09 -10.57
C GLY A 32 -3.46 2.72 -10.50
N TYR A 33 -2.66 3.40 -9.68
CA TYR A 33 -1.26 3.05 -9.44
C TYR A 33 -1.11 1.81 -8.56
N PHE A 34 -2.05 1.63 -7.63
CA PHE A 34 -2.14 0.45 -6.78
C PHE A 34 -3.43 -0.30 -7.06
N PRO A 35 -3.42 -1.64 -6.96
CA PRO A 35 -4.65 -2.41 -7.05
C PRO A 35 -5.62 -1.92 -5.96
N PRO A 36 -6.93 -1.81 -6.27
CA PRO A 36 -7.91 -1.40 -5.29
C PRO A 36 -7.96 -2.42 -4.15
N ALA A 37 -7.83 -1.95 -2.91
CA ALA A 37 -7.91 -2.84 -1.76
C ALA A 37 -9.28 -3.52 -1.66
N PRO A 38 -9.32 -4.84 -1.42
CA PRO A 38 -10.56 -5.49 -1.04
C PRO A 38 -11.09 -4.89 0.26
N ARG A 39 -12.42 -4.90 0.38
CA ARG A 39 -13.12 -4.49 1.59
C ARG A 39 -13.52 -5.71 2.38
N ASP A 40 -13.30 -5.66 3.68
CA ASP A 40 -13.76 -6.71 4.58
C ASP A 40 -15.29 -6.62 4.76
N ARG A 41 -15.87 -7.56 5.52
CA ARG A 41 -17.31 -7.59 5.81
C ARG A 41 -17.79 -6.33 6.55
N ASN A 42 -16.91 -5.66 7.28
CA ASN A 42 -17.17 -4.39 7.96
C ASN A 42 -16.90 -3.16 7.07
N GLY A 43 -16.57 -3.33 5.79
CA GLY A 43 -16.36 -2.25 4.82
C GLY A 43 -14.98 -1.59 4.90
N HIS A 44 -14.07 -2.10 5.72
CA HIS A 44 -12.71 -1.57 5.86
C HIS A 44 -11.80 -2.10 4.77
N ARG A 45 -10.88 -1.25 4.27
CA ARG A 45 -9.83 -1.68 3.35
C ARG A 45 -8.79 -2.51 4.10
N TYR A 46 -8.50 -3.69 3.57
CA TYR A 46 -7.41 -4.52 4.05
C TYR A 46 -6.48 -4.86 2.90
N TYR A 47 -5.20 -5.03 3.21
CA TYR A 47 -4.16 -5.41 2.27
C TYR A 47 -3.54 -6.70 2.77
N THR A 48 -3.38 -7.68 1.91
CA THR A 48 -2.61 -8.87 2.26
C THR A 48 -1.12 -8.59 2.17
N GLU A 49 -0.29 -9.43 2.78
CA GLU A 49 1.16 -9.39 2.59
C GLU A 49 1.56 -9.47 1.11
N GLU A 50 0.85 -10.29 0.31
CA GLU A 50 1.05 -10.36 -1.14
C GLU A 50 0.74 -9.03 -1.84
N ASP A 51 -0.33 -8.34 -1.43
CA ASP A 51 -0.66 -7.01 -1.98
C ASP A 51 0.47 -6.01 -1.68
N VAL A 52 0.92 -5.95 -0.42
CA VAL A 52 2.01 -5.07 0.01
C VAL A 52 3.30 -5.39 -0.75
N LYS A 53 3.63 -6.67 -0.91
CA LYS A 53 4.81 -7.12 -1.68
C LYS A 53 4.72 -6.69 -3.14
N ARG A 54 3.59 -6.92 -3.81
CA ARG A 54 3.37 -6.51 -5.21
C ARG A 54 3.48 -4.99 -5.36
N MET A 55 2.91 -4.22 -4.44
CA MET A 55 3.01 -2.76 -4.46
C MET A 55 4.45 -2.28 -4.28
N ARG A 56 5.22 -2.92 -3.40
CA ARG A 56 6.65 -2.63 -3.19
C ARG A 56 7.46 -2.87 -4.46
N GLU A 57 7.23 -4.00 -5.13
CA GLU A 57 7.89 -4.33 -6.40
C GLU A 57 7.49 -3.36 -7.53
N GLY A 58 6.20 -3.04 -7.64
CA GLY A 58 5.69 -2.06 -8.60
C GLY A 58 6.29 -0.66 -8.40
N ARG A 59 6.50 -0.26 -7.14
CA ARG A 59 7.14 1.02 -6.79
C ARG A 59 8.60 1.09 -7.20
N SER A 60 9.39 0.01 -7.01
CA SER A 60 10.79 -0.03 -7.47
C SER A 60 10.88 0.23 -8.97
N ARG A 61 9.94 -0.33 -9.74
CA ARG A 61 9.82 -0.14 -11.19
C ARG A 61 9.38 1.29 -11.57
N GLN A 62 8.59 1.95 -10.73
CA GLN A 62 8.09 3.32 -10.94
C GLN A 62 9.03 4.42 -10.46
N SER A 63 9.88 4.17 -9.44
CA SER A 63 10.86 5.15 -8.93
C SER A 63 11.91 5.53 -9.98
N ARG A 64 12.10 4.70 -11.01
CA ARG A 64 12.94 5.00 -12.17
C ARG A 64 12.27 5.96 -13.18
N ARG A 65 10.96 6.24 -13.04
CA ARG A 65 10.18 6.94 -14.06
C ARG A 65 9.64 8.31 -13.65
N ARG A 66 9.22 8.55 -12.40
CA ARG A 66 8.78 9.89 -11.93
C ARG A 66 8.90 10.00 -10.41
N ARG A 67 9.48 11.08 -9.89
CA ARG A 67 9.45 11.44 -8.46
C ARG A 67 8.14 12.19 -8.17
N PRO A 68 7.16 11.64 -7.44
CA PRO A 68 6.09 12.46 -6.90
C PRO A 68 6.57 13.00 -5.55
N GLY A 69 6.81 14.30 -5.49
CA GLY A 69 7.12 14.99 -4.25
C GLY A 69 5.95 14.89 -3.27
N THR A 70 6.25 14.53 -2.03
CA THR A 70 5.41 14.85 -0.88
C THR A 70 6.29 15.31 0.26
N LYS A 71 6.66 16.60 0.23
CA LYS A 71 6.93 17.39 1.44
C LYS A 71 5.56 17.82 1.97
N ARG A 72 5.21 17.41 3.18
CA ARG A 72 4.28 18.07 4.11
C ARG A 72 4.82 17.66 5.48
N GLY A 73 5.46 18.55 6.25
CA GLY A 73 4.89 19.80 6.74
C GLY A 73 4.38 19.49 8.13
#